data_AF-A0A969J7V1-F1
#
_entry.id   AF-A0A969J7V1-F1
#
_cell.length_a   1.000
_cell.length_b   1.000
_cell.length_c   1.000
_cell.angle_alpha   90.00
_cell.angle_beta   90.00
_cell.angle_gamma   90.00
#
_symmetry.space_group_name_H-M   'P 1'
#
loop_
_entity.id
_entity.type
_entity.pdbx_description
1 polymer ?
#
loop_
_entity_poly.entity_id
_entity_poly.type
_entity_poly.pdbx_seq_one_letter_code
_entity_poly.pdbx_strand_id
1 'polypeptide(L)' 'MSPETAAQHLRDKGRGFCAFAVANGYTVPIVPEAWRIVAGKLYLNFSLGVRDRWEHDIPGNIARANENWPAAVANFRG' A
#
# COMPACT_ATOMS: atom_id res chain seq x y z
N MET A 1 -5.36 -13.67 9.70
CA MET A 1 -6.00 -12.38 9.32
C MET A 1 -5.88 -12.25 7.81
N SER A 2 -6.96 -11.85 7.12
CA SER A 2 -6.84 -11.56 5.68
C SER A 2 -5.99 -10.28 5.49
N PRO A 3 -5.39 -10.07 4.32
CA PRO A 3 -4.70 -8.82 4.01
C PRO A 3 -5.56 -7.58 4.28
N GLU A 4 -6.87 -7.71 4.07
CA GLU A 4 -7.84 -6.65 4.32
C GLU A 4 -7.98 -6.31 5.81
N THR A 5 -7.95 -7.29 6.72
CA THR A 5 -8.02 -7.03 8.17
C THR A 5 -6.79 -6.27 8.67
N ALA A 6 -5.60 -6.63 8.20
CA ALA A 6 -4.38 -5.94 8.59
C ALA A 6 -4.32 -4.52 7.98
N ALA A 7 -4.76 -4.33 6.73
CA ALA A 7 -4.82 -3.01 6.10
C ALA A 7 -5.84 -2.10 6.79
N GLN A 8 -6.96 -2.65 7.24
CA GLN A 8 -7.96 -1.91 8.01
C GLN A 8 -7.41 -1.48 9.38
N HIS A 9 -6.74 -2.39 10.10
CA HIS A 9 -6.18 -2.09 11.42
C HIS A 9 -5.11 -0.98 11.40
N LEU A 10 -4.31 -0.91 10.33
CA LEU A 10 -3.27 0.12 10.15
C LEU A 10 -3.87 1.50 9.82
N ARG A 11 -4.97 1.54 9.04
CA ARG A 11 -5.74 2.77 8.78
C ARG A 11 -6.30 3.37 10.06
N ASP A 12 -6.83 2.53 10.97
CA ASP A 12 -7.39 2.98 12.25
C ASP A 12 -6.34 3.60 13.19
N LYS A 13 -5.05 3.30 12.96
CA LYS A 13 -3.90 3.91 13.67
C LYS A 13 -3.29 5.11 12.92
N GLY A 14 -3.91 5.58 11.83
CA GLY A 14 -3.36 6.65 11.00
C GLY A 14 -2.06 6.29 10.28
N ARG A 15 -1.72 4.99 10.22
CA ARG A 15 -0.50 4.47 9.59
C ARG A 15 -0.85 3.87 8.24
N GLY A 16 -0.66 4.65 7.18
CA GLY A 16 -0.80 4.16 5.80
C GLY A 16 0.54 3.69 5.24
N PHE A 17 0.53 2.62 4.44
CA PHE A 17 1.72 2.16 3.71
C PHE A 17 1.58 2.45 2.22
N CYS A 18 2.69 2.86 1.62
CA CYS A 18 2.78 3.11 0.19
C CYS A 18 2.46 1.82 -0.60
N ALA A 19 1.43 1.86 -1.44
CA ALA A 19 1.00 0.73 -2.25
C ALA A 19 2.13 0.19 -3.14
N PHE A 20 2.95 1.09 -3.70
CA PHE A 20 4.12 0.69 -4.48
C PHE A 20 5.19 -0.01 -3.64
N ALA A 21 5.48 0.48 -2.44
CA ALA A 21 6.49 -0.15 -1.58
C ALA A 21 6.06 -1.56 -1.17
N VAL A 22 4.78 -1.72 -0.82
CA VAL A 22 4.19 -3.03 -0.50
C VAL A 22 4.28 -3.97 -1.70
N ALA A 23 3.97 -3.48 -2.91
CA ALA A 23 4.14 -4.26 -4.15
C ALA A 23 5.59 -4.71 -4.39
N ASN A 24 6.57 -4.09 -3.73
CA ASN A 24 8.00 -4.44 -3.78
C ASN A 24 8.51 -5.08 -2.47
N GLY A 25 7.64 -5.48 -1.55
CA GLY A 25 8.00 -6.29 -0.38
C GLY A 25 8.44 -5.52 0.87
N TYR A 26 8.30 -4.19 0.90
CA TYR A 26 8.66 -3.37 2.08
C TYR A 26 7.62 -2.30 2.38
N THR A 27 7.79 -1.58 3.49
CA THR A 27 6.87 -0.49 3.89
C THR A 27 7.62 0.83 3.96
N VAL A 28 6.93 1.90 3.52
CA VAL A 28 7.31 3.29 3.74
C VAL A 28 6.03 4.09 4.01
N PRO A 29 6.13 5.27 4.67
CA PRO A 29 4.99 6.15 4.88
C PRO A 29 4.33 6.58 3.57
N ILE A 30 3.10 7.08 3.69
CA ILE A 30 2.34 7.69 2.59
C ILE A 30 2.29 9.20 2.74
N VAL A 31 1.88 9.88 1.67
CA VAL A 31 1.40 11.26 1.72
C VAL A 31 -0.05 11.34 1.20
N PRO A 32 -0.93 12.17 1.79
CA PRO A 32 -2.33 12.25 1.39
C PRO A 32 -2.55 12.63 -0.08
N GLU A 33 -1.64 13.40 -0.67
CA GLU A 33 -1.74 13.93 -2.04
C GLU A 33 -1.48 12.86 -3.10
N ALA A 34 -0.77 11.77 -2.75
CA ALA A 34 -0.36 10.71 -3.67
C ALA A 34 -1.36 9.55 -3.70
N TRP A 35 -2.63 9.87 -3.95
CA TRP A 35 -3.74 8.93 -3.89
C TRP A 35 -4.25 8.48 -5.27
N ARG A 36 -4.90 7.32 -5.29
CA ARG A 36 -5.74 6.84 -6.40
C ARG A 36 -6.88 5.98 -5.87
N ILE A 37 -8.06 6.06 -6.49
CA ILE A 37 -9.16 5.12 -6.24
C ILE A 37 -9.21 4.11 -7.40
N VAL A 38 -9.24 2.82 -7.06
CA VAL A 38 -9.38 1.71 -8.02
C VAL A 38 -10.44 0.75 -7.48
N ALA A 39 -11.50 0.51 -8.26
CA ALA A 39 -12.63 -0.35 -7.87
C ALA A 39 -13.19 -0.03 -6.46
N GLY A 40 -13.34 1.26 -6.15
CA GLY A 40 -13.86 1.73 -4.86
C GLY A 40 -12.88 1.63 -3.69
N LYS A 41 -11.64 1.15 -3.89
CA LYS A 41 -10.59 1.08 -2.87
C LYS A 41 -9.61 2.25 -3.03
N LEU A 42 -9.29 2.92 -1.92
CA LEU A 42 -8.26 3.96 -1.84
C LEU A 42 -6.85 3.34 -1.74
N TYR A 43 -5.96 3.78 -2.61
CA TYR A 43 -4.53 3.48 -2.63
C TYR A 43 -3.75 4.77 -2.42
N LEU A 44 -2.75 4.71 -1.54
CA LEU A 44 -1.88 5.83 -1.18
C LEU A 44 -0.43 5.48 -1.48
N ASN A 45 0.38 6.48 -1.82
CA ASN A 45 1.79 6.31 -2.17
C ASN A 45 2.69 7.32 -1.42
N PHE A 46 4.01 7.10 -1.48
CA PHE A 46 5.01 7.92 -0.79
C PHE A 46 5.20 9.33 -1.39
N SER A 47 4.97 9.48 -2.69
CA SER A 47 5.06 10.75 -3.40
C SER A 47 4.28 10.69 -4.71
N LEU A 48 4.04 11.83 -5.36
CA LEU A 48 3.40 11.87 -6.68
C LEU A 48 4.19 11.05 -7.73
N GLY A 49 5.52 11.17 -7.77
CA GLY A 49 6.33 10.37 -8.70
C GLY A 49 6.36 8.86 -8.37
N VAL A 50 6.13 8.46 -7.12
CA VAL A 50 5.93 7.03 -6.78
C VAL A 50 4.53 6.57 -7.19
N ARG A 51 3.50 7.41 -7.02
CA ARG A 51 2.16 7.12 -7.53
C ARG A 51 2.19 6.93 -9.03
N ASP A 52 2.85 7.81 -9.79
CA ASP A 52 2.93 7.68 -11.25
C ASP A 52 3.62 6.38 -11.67
N ARG A 53 4.69 5.98 -10.95
CA ARG A 53 5.33 4.67 -11.13
C ARG A 53 4.40 3.50 -10.83
N TRP A 54 3.60 3.60 -9.79
CA TRP A 54 2.60 2.61 -9.44
C TRP A 54 1.47 2.52 -10.48
N GLU A 55 1.07 3.65 -11.05
CA GLU A 55 -0.01 3.72 -12.04
C GLU A 55 0.36 3.08 -13.39
N HIS A 56 1.65 2.88 -13.71
CA HIS A 56 2.07 2.18 -14.93
C HIS A 56 1.61 0.71 -15.00
N ASP A 57 1.39 0.05 -13.87
CA ASP A 57 0.92 -1.34 -13.78
C ASP A 57 0.03 -1.52 -12.54
N ILE A 58 -1.13 -0.87 -12.55
CA ILE A 58 -2.10 -0.94 -11.43
C ILE A 58 -2.47 -2.40 -11.12
N PRO A 59 -2.89 -3.25 -12.09
CA PRO A 59 -3.30 -4.61 -11.79
C PRO A 59 -2.16 -5.45 -11.19
N GLY A 60 -0.96 -5.39 -11.77
CA GLY A 60 0.19 -6.15 -11.30
C GLY A 60 0.72 -5.64 -9.96
N ASN A 61 0.73 -4.33 -9.72
CA ASN A 61 1.10 -3.78 -8.42
C ASN A 61 0.12 -4.18 -7.32
N ILE A 62 -1.20 -4.23 -7.61
CA ILE A 62 -2.20 -4.70 -6.63
C ILE A 62 -1.99 -6.19 -6.32
N ALA A 63 -1.77 -7.02 -7.34
CA ALA A 63 -1.51 -8.46 -7.15
C ALA A 63 -0.27 -8.69 -6.28
N ARG A 64 0.87 -8.09 -6.66
CA ARG A 64 2.12 -8.17 -5.88
C ARG A 64 1.95 -7.64 -4.45
N ALA A 65 1.22 -6.53 -4.28
CA ALA A 65 1.00 -5.97 -2.95
C ALA A 65 0.20 -6.93 -2.06
N ASN A 66 -0.83 -7.60 -2.59
CA ASN A 66 -1.60 -8.59 -1.83
C ASN A 66 -0.75 -9.80 -1.41
N GLU A 67 0.14 -10.27 -2.29
CA GLU A 67 1.07 -11.37 -2.02
C GLU A 67 2.11 -10.99 -0.96
N ASN A 68 2.68 -9.79 -1.07
CA ASN A 68 3.74 -9.31 -0.19
C ASN A 68 3.23 -8.83 1.17
N TRP A 69 1.96 -8.46 1.26
CA TRP A 69 1.39 -7.81 2.43
C TRP A 69 1.69 -8.53 3.76
N PRO A 70 1.51 -9.87 3.90
CA PRO A 70 1.80 -10.55 5.16
C PRO A 70 3.25 -10.36 5.64
N ALA A 71 4.21 -10.38 4.72
CA ALA A 71 5.63 -10.22 5.03
C ALA A 71 6.01 -8.75 5.27
N ALA A 72 5.47 -7.83 4.45
CA ALA A 72 5.77 -6.40 4.53
C ALA A 72 5.34 -5.80 5.89
N VAL A 73 4.23 -6.28 6.47
CA VAL A 73 3.73 -5.80 7.77
C VAL A 73 4.26 -6.59 8.96
N ALA A 74 4.72 -7.84 8.79
CA ALA A 74 5.32 -8.61 9.87
C ALA A 74 6.60 -7.97 10.42
N ASN A 75 7.34 -7.25 9.57
CA ASN A 75 8.53 -6.50 9.94
C ASN A 75 8.24 -5.09 10.46
N PHE A 76 6.99 -4.64 10.39
CA PHE A 76 6.59 -3.36 10.98
C PHE A 76 6.46 -3.51 12.50
N ARG A 77 7.60 -3.44 13.18
CA ARG A 77 7.65 -3.25 14.63
C ARG A 77 7.32 -1.79 14.89
N GLY A 78 6.05 -1.55 15.22
CA GLY A 78 5.48 -0.24 15.43
C GLY A 78 6.17 0.58 16.50
#